data_AF-A0A7C2ZMV7-F1
#
_entry.id   AF-A0A7C2ZMV7-F1
#
_cell.length_a   1.000
_cell.length_b   1.000
_cell.length_c   1.000
_cell.angle_alpha   90.00
_cell.angle_beta   90.00
_cell.angle_gamma   90.00
#
_symmetry.space_group_name_H-M   'P 1'
#
loop_
_entity.id
_entity.type
_entity.pdbx_description
1 polymer ?
#
loop_
_entity_poly.entity_id
_entity_poly.type
_entity_poly.pdbx_seq_one_letter_code
_entity_poly.pdbx_strand_id
1 'polypeptide(L)'
;RARITLENHRWEDIGGFYYQITYALVTDLPDNIGYFHAQWRRSMTTREHPEHTILDGVKGRGHYVGTFLAWTQLSNGWWGEGEIKFYIDGDTEFPTICGTGTEDYVGGAWGFGGKTYSTAFLGYPFRKAEAGEVPRHCLYRFHIFDPIRFRSDLRVTIQALGWYPDGKFQPLTDDIASVAYWYQTEPHAPFPPIPPLRERWSR
;
A
#
# COMPACT_ATOMS: atom_id res chain seq x y z
N ARG A 1 -5.59 -14.99 -22.42
CA ARG A 1 -4.58 -15.95 -21.91
C ARG A 1 -4.00 -15.38 -20.62
N ALA A 2 -3.91 -16.16 -19.54
CA ALA A 2 -3.26 -15.76 -18.29
C ALA A 2 -2.13 -16.74 -17.94
N ARG A 3 -1.03 -16.24 -17.37
CA ARG A 3 0.08 -17.05 -16.83
C ARG A 3 0.36 -16.53 -15.43
N ILE A 4 0.37 -17.43 -14.45
CA ILE A 4 0.78 -17.15 -13.07
C ILE A 4 2.10 -17.88 -12.86
N THR A 5 3.12 -17.15 -12.41
CA THR A 5 4.46 -17.69 -12.14
C THR A 5 4.71 -17.61 -10.64
N LEU A 6 5.33 -18.65 -10.09
CA LEU A 6 5.80 -18.69 -8.71
C LEU A 6 7.30 -18.82 -8.67
N GLU A 7 7.94 -18.09 -7.76
CA GLU A 7 9.38 -18.11 -7.55
C GLU A 7 9.65 -18.31 -6.05
N ASN A 8 10.49 -19.29 -5.72
CA ASN A 8 10.95 -19.51 -4.35
C ASN A 8 12.26 -18.75 -4.11
N HIS A 9 12.24 -17.80 -3.18
CA HIS A 9 13.44 -17.04 -2.78
C HIS A 9 14.05 -17.53 -1.46
N ARG A 10 13.55 -18.62 -0.87
CA ARG A 10 14.15 -19.22 0.34
C ARG A 10 15.39 -20.05 -0.03
N TRP A 11 16.21 -20.31 0.98
CA TRP A 11 17.36 -21.22 0.87
C TRP A 11 16.96 -22.71 0.92
N GLU A 12 15.70 -23.00 1.22
CA GLU A 12 15.14 -24.36 1.31
C GLU A 12 14.06 -24.58 0.27
N ASP A 13 13.89 -25.84 -0.12
CA ASP A 13 12.81 -26.28 -0.99
C ASP A 13 11.44 -26.17 -0.29
N ILE A 14 10.42 -25.81 -1.08
CA ILE A 14 9.04 -25.80 -0.61
C ILE A 14 8.48 -27.22 -0.76
N GLY A 15 8.31 -27.93 0.36
CA GLY A 15 7.85 -29.32 0.38
C GLY A 15 6.40 -29.55 -0.08
N GLY A 16 5.60 -28.49 -0.26
CA GLY A 16 4.26 -28.57 -0.83
C GLY A 16 3.69 -27.19 -1.19
N PHE A 17 3.09 -27.09 -2.36
CA PHE A 17 2.41 -25.89 -2.85
C PHE A 17 1.00 -26.27 -3.34
N TYR A 18 -0.02 -25.64 -2.76
CA TYR A 18 -1.43 -25.93 -3.03
C TYR A 18 -2.12 -24.66 -3.50
N TYR A 19 -2.87 -24.73 -4.59
CA TYR A 19 -3.56 -23.58 -5.17
C TYR A 19 -4.89 -23.98 -5.80
N GLN A 20 -5.80 -23.01 -5.89
CA GLN A 20 -7.02 -23.09 -6.67
C GLN A 20 -7.16 -21.81 -7.48
N ILE A 21 -7.39 -21.96 -8.79
CA ILE A 21 -7.66 -20.84 -9.69
C ILE A 21 -9.03 -21.10 -10.31
N THR A 22 -10.00 -20.28 -9.93
CA THR A 22 -11.35 -20.28 -10.51
C THR A 22 -11.48 -19.09 -11.46
N TYR A 23 -11.96 -19.33 -12.67
CA TYR A 23 -12.19 -18.30 -13.67
C TYR A 23 -13.43 -18.62 -14.52
N ALA A 24 -14.02 -17.61 -15.14
CA ALA A 24 -15.11 -17.78 -16.09
C ALA A 24 -14.58 -17.78 -17.53
N LEU A 25 -15.05 -18.73 -18.35
CA LEU A 25 -14.86 -18.68 -19.79
C LEU A 25 -15.88 -17.74 -20.40
N VAL A 26 -15.40 -16.84 -21.26
CA VAL A 26 -16.22 -15.93 -22.06
C VAL A 26 -15.80 -16.08 -23.51
N THR A 27 -16.74 -15.86 -24.44
CA THR A 27 -16.41 -15.87 -25.88
C THR A 27 -15.52 -14.70 -26.22
N ASP A 28 -15.83 -13.53 -25.66
CA ASP A 28 -15.19 -12.26 -25.97
C ASP A 28 -15.09 -11.41 -24.70
N LEU A 29 -14.12 -10.50 -24.67
CA LEU A 29 -13.98 -9.48 -23.63
C LEU A 29 -14.35 -8.11 -24.21
N PRO A 30 -14.94 -7.19 -23.41
CA PRO A 30 -15.14 -5.81 -23.85
C PRO A 30 -13.82 -5.14 -24.24
N ASP A 31 -13.81 -4.35 -25.31
CA ASP A 31 -12.61 -3.64 -25.80
C ASP A 31 -12.02 -2.67 -24.76
N ASN A 32 -12.86 -2.15 -23.86
CA ASN A 32 -12.48 -1.21 -22.82
C ASN A 32 -12.27 -1.87 -21.44
N ILE A 33 -12.07 -3.19 -21.40
CA ILE A 33 -11.85 -3.91 -20.14
C ILE A 33 -10.57 -3.44 -19.43
N GLY A 34 -10.65 -3.27 -18.11
CA GLY A 34 -9.49 -3.05 -17.27
C GLY A 34 -8.85 -4.36 -16.85
N TYR A 35 -7.53 -4.42 -16.86
CA TYR A 35 -6.75 -5.54 -16.34
C TYR A 35 -6.36 -5.27 -14.89
N PHE A 36 -6.41 -6.30 -14.05
CA PHE A 36 -5.99 -6.20 -12.67
C PHE A 36 -4.47 -6.08 -12.55
N HIS A 37 -4.03 -5.14 -11.73
CA HIS A 37 -2.63 -4.89 -11.42
C HIS A 37 -2.42 -4.86 -9.92
N ALA A 38 -1.30 -5.41 -9.48
CA ALA A 38 -0.85 -5.34 -8.09
C ALA A 38 0.67 -5.08 -8.05
N GLN A 39 1.10 -4.12 -7.24
CA GLN A 39 2.51 -3.74 -7.16
C GLN A 39 2.96 -3.60 -5.72
N TRP A 40 3.99 -4.34 -5.34
CA TRP A 40 4.61 -4.27 -4.02
C TRP A 40 5.73 -3.22 -4.01
N ARG A 41 5.79 -2.44 -2.93
CA ARG A 41 6.90 -1.51 -2.65
C ARG A 41 7.29 -1.59 -1.18
N ARG A 42 8.52 -1.15 -0.88
CA ARG A 42 9.00 -0.92 0.49
C ARG A 42 10.00 0.22 0.52
N SER A 43 10.00 1.00 1.58
CA SER A 43 11.03 1.99 1.86
C SER A 43 11.22 2.17 3.35
N MET A 44 12.44 2.53 3.74
CA MET A 44 12.71 3.21 5.00
C MET A 44 12.55 4.71 4.75
N THR A 45 11.60 5.36 5.42
CA THR A 45 11.46 6.82 5.30
C THR A 45 12.60 7.52 6.03
N THR A 46 12.85 8.79 5.73
CA THR A 46 13.78 9.63 6.50
C THR A 46 13.09 10.89 7.01
N ARG A 47 13.76 11.65 7.87
CA ARG A 47 13.17 12.90 8.37
C ARG A 47 13.04 13.96 7.28
N GLU A 48 13.96 13.96 6.33
CA GLU A 48 13.97 14.86 5.17
C GLU A 48 12.95 14.41 4.10
N HIS A 49 12.68 13.11 4.04
CA HIS A 49 11.75 12.49 3.10
C HIS A 49 10.85 11.48 3.84
N PRO A 50 9.82 11.96 4.57
CA PRO A 50 8.90 11.08 5.31
C PRO A 50 7.93 10.31 4.40
N GLU A 51 8.09 10.36 3.08
CA GLU A 51 7.13 9.80 2.15
C GLU A 51 7.49 8.37 1.74
N HIS A 52 6.55 7.46 1.90
CA HIS A 52 6.54 6.16 1.25
C HIS A 52 5.71 6.24 -0.03
N THR A 53 6.34 5.99 -1.18
CA THR A 53 5.63 5.82 -2.45
C THR A 53 4.94 4.46 -2.47
N ILE A 54 3.61 4.47 -2.49
CA ILE A 54 2.77 3.26 -2.64
C ILE A 54 2.71 2.88 -4.12
N LEU A 55 2.35 3.83 -4.98
CA LEU A 55 2.19 3.64 -6.42
C LEU A 55 2.81 4.79 -7.19
N ASP A 56 3.55 4.50 -8.26
CA ASP A 56 4.11 5.52 -9.16
C ASP A 56 4.40 4.90 -10.53
N GLY A 57 4.48 5.76 -11.55
CA GLY A 57 4.77 5.38 -12.93
C GLY A 57 3.57 4.82 -13.70
N VAL A 58 2.36 4.87 -13.12
CA VAL A 58 1.13 4.44 -13.80
C VAL A 58 0.81 5.42 -14.93
N LYS A 59 0.58 4.88 -16.13
CA LYS A 59 0.15 5.63 -17.32
C LYS A 59 -1.04 4.93 -17.95
N GLY A 60 -1.98 5.72 -18.45
CA GLY A 60 -3.22 5.26 -19.08
C GLY A 60 -4.46 5.55 -18.23
N ARG A 61 -5.58 4.92 -18.61
CA ARG A 61 -6.88 5.11 -17.97
C ARG A 61 -7.19 3.94 -17.05
N GLY A 62 -7.63 4.23 -15.84
CA GLY A 62 -7.90 3.19 -14.86
C GLY A 62 -8.56 3.69 -13.59
N HIS A 63 -8.53 2.84 -12.58
CA HIS A 63 -8.98 3.16 -11.25
C HIS A 63 -8.27 2.34 -10.19
N TYR A 64 -7.83 3.02 -9.14
CA TYR A 64 -7.24 2.44 -7.95
C TYR A 64 -8.33 1.86 -7.05
N VAL A 65 -8.13 0.62 -6.62
CA VAL A 65 -9.14 -0.16 -5.87
C VAL A 65 -8.67 -0.57 -4.49
N GLY A 66 -7.45 -0.22 -4.07
CA GLY A 66 -7.06 -0.40 -2.68
C GLY A 66 -5.57 -0.48 -2.44
N THR A 67 -5.24 -0.57 -1.16
CA THR A 67 -3.88 -0.81 -0.69
C THR A 67 -3.88 -1.66 0.57
N PHE A 68 -2.82 -2.45 0.69
CA PHE A 68 -2.37 -3.04 1.94
C PHE A 68 -1.10 -2.32 2.41
N LEU A 69 -0.99 -2.07 3.71
CA LEU A 69 0.18 -1.48 4.36
C LEU A 69 0.69 -2.42 5.45
N ALA A 70 1.99 -2.63 5.49
CA ALA A 70 2.72 -3.19 6.62
C ALA A 70 3.71 -2.15 7.12
N TRP A 71 3.62 -1.81 8.40
CA TRP A 71 4.35 -0.70 8.98
C TRP A 71 5.12 -1.16 10.20
N THR A 72 6.43 -0.93 10.19
CA THR A 72 7.34 -1.20 11.29
C THR A 72 7.71 0.14 11.90
N GLN A 73 7.15 0.41 13.09
CA GLN A 73 7.31 1.67 13.78
C GLN A 73 8.66 1.69 14.49
N LEU A 74 9.56 2.58 14.07
CA LEU A 74 10.90 2.72 14.63
C LEU A 74 11.06 3.99 15.47
N SER A 75 9.98 4.78 15.57
CA SER A 75 9.92 6.00 16.37
C SER A 75 8.97 5.83 17.55
N ASN A 76 9.28 6.41 18.70
CA ASN A 76 8.36 6.42 19.86
C ASN A 76 7.17 7.36 19.62
N GLY A 77 6.05 7.08 20.29
CA GLY A 77 4.85 7.91 20.24
C GLY A 77 3.81 7.41 19.24
N TRP A 78 2.83 8.27 18.93
CA TRP A 78 1.82 7.99 17.92
C TRP A 78 2.40 8.23 16.53
N TRP A 79 2.19 7.29 15.61
CA TRP A 79 2.84 7.22 14.30
C TRP A 79 1.91 7.46 13.12
N GLY A 80 0.60 7.56 13.38
CA GLY A 80 -0.43 7.49 12.34
C GLY A 80 -0.89 8.83 11.80
N GLU A 81 -0.22 9.95 12.04
CA GLU A 81 -0.67 11.29 11.59
C GLU A 81 -0.39 11.55 10.09
N GLY A 82 0.25 10.60 9.41
CA GLY A 82 0.69 10.78 8.04
C GLY A 82 -0.45 10.76 7.02
N GLU A 83 -0.41 11.71 6.09
CA GLU A 83 -1.42 11.84 5.05
C GLU A 83 -1.16 10.85 3.90
N ILE A 84 -2.20 10.17 3.43
CA ILE A 84 -2.18 9.54 2.11
C ILE A 84 -2.50 10.59 1.04
N LYS A 85 -1.80 10.56 -0.09
CA LYS A 85 -1.92 11.54 -1.17
C LYS A 85 -2.09 10.83 -2.50
N PHE A 86 -3.06 11.28 -3.30
CA PHE A 86 -3.29 10.83 -4.67
C PHE A 86 -3.06 12.00 -5.62
N TYR A 87 -2.05 11.85 -6.46
CA TYR A 87 -1.72 12.74 -7.57
C TYR A 87 -2.34 12.14 -8.82
N ILE A 88 -3.29 12.84 -9.42
CA ILE A 88 -4.15 12.31 -10.48
C ILE A 88 -3.98 13.17 -11.72
N ASP A 89 -3.84 12.53 -12.87
CA ASP A 89 -3.92 13.15 -14.19
C ASP A 89 -3.02 14.38 -14.39
N GLY A 90 -1.74 14.26 -14.01
CA GLY A 90 -0.71 15.27 -14.22
C GLY A 90 -0.39 16.15 -13.00
N ASP A 91 -1.01 15.89 -11.85
CA ASP A 91 -0.63 16.50 -10.57
C ASP A 91 0.86 16.28 -10.25
N THR A 92 1.55 17.34 -9.84
CA THR A 92 2.98 17.30 -9.50
C THR A 92 3.23 17.65 -8.03
N GLU A 93 3.17 18.93 -7.68
CA GLU A 93 3.45 19.42 -6.33
C GLU A 93 2.28 19.16 -5.38
N PHE A 94 1.05 19.41 -5.84
CA PHE A 94 -0.15 19.31 -5.03
C PHE A 94 -1.00 18.11 -5.47
N PRO A 95 -1.42 17.24 -4.54
CA PRO A 95 -2.30 16.13 -4.86
C PRO A 95 -3.75 16.60 -4.99
N THR A 96 -4.51 16.02 -5.92
CA THR A 96 -5.97 16.18 -6.00
C THR A 96 -6.68 15.67 -4.75
N ILE A 97 -6.19 14.59 -4.13
CA ILE A 97 -6.75 14.05 -2.88
C ILE A 97 -5.67 13.97 -1.82
N CYS A 98 -5.93 14.63 -0.69
CA CYS A 98 -5.10 14.59 0.50
C CYS A 98 -5.93 14.08 1.69
N GLY A 99 -5.47 13.00 2.32
CA GLY A 99 -6.04 12.50 3.58
C GLY A 99 -5.60 13.34 4.78
N THR A 100 -6.10 13.00 5.96
CA THR A 100 -5.83 13.72 7.22
C THR A 100 -4.95 12.95 8.19
N GLY A 101 -4.88 11.62 8.03
CA GLY A 101 -4.13 10.71 8.89
C GLY A 101 -4.14 9.31 8.30
N THR A 102 -3.18 8.49 8.72
CA THR A 102 -3.04 7.10 8.28
C THR A 102 -4.12 6.23 8.92
N GLU A 103 -4.47 6.50 10.18
CA GLU A 103 -5.61 5.87 10.84
C GLU A 103 -6.92 6.29 10.17
N ASP A 104 -7.06 7.57 9.87
CA ASP A 104 -8.27 8.12 9.25
C ASP A 104 -8.50 7.48 7.88
N TYR A 105 -7.43 7.31 7.09
CA TYR A 105 -7.51 6.67 5.78
C TYR A 105 -8.13 5.28 5.84
N VAL A 106 -7.86 4.50 6.88
CA VAL A 106 -8.42 3.15 7.02
C VAL A 106 -9.70 3.13 7.87
N GLY A 107 -10.27 4.28 8.22
CA GLY A 107 -11.52 4.39 8.99
C GLY A 107 -11.35 4.20 10.49
N GLY A 108 -10.12 4.38 10.99
CA GLY A 108 -9.83 4.54 12.41
C GLY A 108 -10.05 5.98 12.87
N ALA A 109 -9.80 6.20 14.16
CA ALA A 109 -9.69 7.53 14.78
C ALA A 109 -9.00 7.35 16.15
N TRP A 110 -8.43 8.43 16.70
CA TRP A 110 -7.90 8.48 18.08
C TRP A 110 -6.98 7.30 18.42
N GLY A 111 -5.99 7.04 17.55
CA GLY A 111 -5.04 5.96 17.77
C GLY A 111 -5.65 4.55 17.73
N PHE A 112 -6.77 4.39 17.01
CA PHE A 112 -7.59 3.17 16.98
C PHE A 112 -8.14 2.74 18.35
N GLY A 113 -8.08 3.62 19.37
CA GLY A 113 -8.36 3.25 20.76
C GLY A 113 -7.44 2.11 21.28
N GLY A 114 -6.28 1.92 20.65
CA GLY A 114 -5.34 0.84 20.97
C GLY A 114 -5.78 -0.57 20.53
N LYS A 115 -6.83 -0.71 19.72
CA LYS A 115 -7.41 -2.00 19.31
C LYS A 115 -7.23 -2.27 17.81
N THR A 116 -7.20 -3.54 17.45
CA THR A 116 -7.29 -4.00 16.05
C THR A 116 -8.76 -4.17 15.64
N TYR A 117 -9.04 -4.07 14.35
CA TYR A 117 -10.36 -4.36 13.78
C TYR A 117 -10.24 -4.82 12.33
N SER A 118 -11.29 -5.46 11.83
CA SER A 118 -11.40 -5.90 10.45
C SER A 118 -12.84 -5.74 9.97
N THR A 119 -12.99 -5.17 8.78
CA THR A 119 -14.27 -5.05 8.07
C THR A 119 -14.13 -5.58 6.65
N ALA A 120 -15.23 -5.61 5.88
CA ALA A 120 -15.19 -6.08 4.50
C ALA A 120 -14.20 -5.31 3.60
N PHE A 121 -14.05 -3.99 3.81
CA PHE A 121 -13.31 -3.13 2.88
C PHE A 121 -12.15 -2.36 3.51
N LEU A 122 -12.10 -2.23 4.83
CA LEU A 122 -11.02 -1.51 5.50
C LEU A 122 -10.72 -2.11 6.88
N GLY A 123 -9.51 -1.94 7.38
CA GLY A 123 -9.15 -2.51 8.66
C GLY A 123 -7.74 -2.22 9.13
N TYR A 124 -7.55 -2.51 10.41
CA TYR A 124 -6.27 -2.55 11.10
C TYR A 124 -6.15 -3.91 11.81
N PRO A 125 -5.97 -5.01 11.04
CA PRO A 125 -6.12 -6.37 11.55
C PRO A 125 -4.96 -6.85 12.42
N PHE A 126 -3.79 -6.22 12.35
CA PHE A 126 -2.59 -6.67 13.04
C PHE A 126 -1.90 -5.53 13.78
N ARG A 127 -1.62 -5.79 15.05
CA ARG A 127 -0.76 -4.97 15.92
C ARG A 127 0.09 -5.91 16.76
N LYS A 128 1.40 -5.71 16.73
CA LYS A 128 2.34 -6.31 17.70
C LYS A 128 3.15 -5.20 18.36
N ALA A 129 3.19 -5.17 19.68
CA ALA A 129 3.89 -4.16 20.47
C ALA A 129 4.34 -4.75 21.82
N GLU A 130 5.04 -5.87 21.76
CA GLU A 130 5.58 -6.55 22.94
C GLU A 130 6.87 -5.87 23.41
N ALA A 131 7.12 -5.88 24.73
CA ALA A 131 8.33 -5.30 25.29
C ALA A 131 9.58 -6.00 24.73
N GLY A 132 10.55 -5.21 24.23
CA GLY A 132 11.77 -5.72 23.62
C GLY A 132 11.65 -6.05 22.12
N GLU A 133 10.46 -5.88 21.53
CA GLU A 133 10.26 -5.99 20.08
C GLU A 133 9.93 -4.64 19.43
N VAL A 134 10.25 -4.53 18.15
CA VAL A 134 9.84 -3.40 17.32
C VAL A 134 8.33 -3.48 17.05
N PRO A 135 7.56 -2.42 17.32
CA PRO A 135 6.13 -2.43 17.04
C PRO A 135 5.82 -2.55 15.55
N ARG A 136 4.82 -3.38 15.23
CA ARG A 136 4.42 -3.70 13.86
C ARG A 136 2.92 -3.63 13.69
N HIS A 137 2.52 -3.13 12.53
CA HIS A 137 1.14 -2.80 12.19
C HIS A 137 0.83 -3.32 10.79
N CYS A 138 -0.38 -3.84 10.57
CA CYS A 138 -0.88 -4.02 9.20
C CYS A 138 -2.23 -3.36 9.06
N LEU A 139 -2.43 -2.66 7.95
CA LEU A 139 -3.64 -1.93 7.62
C LEU A 139 -4.05 -2.23 6.19
N TYR A 140 -5.34 -2.08 5.89
CA TYR A 140 -5.83 -2.16 4.51
C TYR A 140 -7.03 -1.25 4.30
N ARG A 141 -7.18 -0.82 3.04
CA ARG A 141 -8.42 -0.24 2.51
C ARG A 141 -8.60 -0.64 1.05
N PHE A 142 -9.80 -1.10 0.71
CA PHE A 142 -10.26 -1.47 -0.60
C PHE A 142 -11.36 -0.50 -1.03
N HIS A 143 -11.08 0.26 -2.08
CA HIS A 143 -11.97 1.23 -2.68
C HIS A 143 -12.95 0.57 -3.67
N ILE A 144 -13.79 -0.35 -3.17
CA ILE A 144 -14.72 -1.12 -4.02
C ILE A 144 -15.89 -0.24 -4.48
N PHE A 145 -16.51 0.48 -3.55
CA PHE A 145 -17.64 1.38 -3.86
C PHE A 145 -17.19 2.82 -4.16
N ASP A 146 -15.94 3.16 -3.83
CA ASP A 146 -15.34 4.49 -3.92
C ASP A 146 -13.99 4.49 -4.69
N PRO A 147 -13.89 3.85 -5.87
CA PRO A 147 -12.61 3.74 -6.59
C PRO A 147 -12.08 5.11 -7.03
N ILE A 148 -10.78 5.30 -6.88
CA ILE A 148 -10.09 6.53 -7.28
C ILE A 148 -9.73 6.42 -8.76
N ARG A 149 -10.43 7.17 -9.61
CA ARG A 149 -10.33 7.08 -11.07
C ARG A 149 -9.29 8.05 -11.61
N PHE A 150 -8.58 7.62 -12.66
CA PHE A 150 -7.60 8.43 -13.38
C PHE A 150 -7.73 8.19 -14.89
N ARG A 151 -7.42 9.20 -15.69
CA ARG A 151 -7.50 9.20 -17.16
C ARG A 151 -6.15 9.08 -17.84
N SER A 152 -5.08 9.64 -17.27
CA SER A 152 -3.74 9.67 -17.87
C SER A 152 -2.67 9.11 -16.95
N ASP A 153 -2.65 9.44 -15.66
CA ASP A 153 -1.68 8.91 -14.71
C ASP A 153 -2.12 8.95 -13.26
N LEU A 154 -1.41 8.18 -12.44
CA LEU A 154 -1.66 8.07 -11.01
C LEU A 154 -0.33 7.90 -10.26
N ARG A 155 -0.14 8.70 -9.21
CA ARG A 155 0.88 8.48 -8.18
C ARG A 155 0.21 8.54 -6.80
N VAL A 156 0.59 7.62 -5.92
CA VAL A 156 0.05 7.50 -4.56
C VAL A 156 1.20 7.44 -3.57
N THR A 157 1.18 8.30 -2.57
CA THR A 157 2.16 8.32 -1.48
C THR A 157 1.45 8.31 -0.13
N ILE A 158 2.16 7.91 0.92
CA ILE A 158 1.74 8.07 2.31
C ILE A 158 2.90 8.59 3.13
N GLN A 159 2.64 9.52 4.04
CA GLN A 159 3.68 10.07 4.89
C GLN A 159 3.84 9.26 6.18
N ALA A 160 5.05 9.21 6.73
CA ALA A 160 5.34 8.74 8.07
C ALA A 160 5.46 9.96 8.99
N LEU A 161 4.34 10.37 9.58
CA LEU A 161 4.27 11.50 10.52
C LEU A 161 3.70 11.04 11.85
N GLY A 162 4.25 11.57 12.94
CA GLY A 162 3.78 11.25 14.28
C GLY A 162 3.92 12.38 15.29
N TRP A 163 3.34 12.19 16.46
CA TRP A 163 3.45 13.13 17.58
C TRP A 163 4.84 13.08 18.20
N TYR A 164 5.40 14.26 18.42
CA TYR A 164 6.63 14.44 19.19
C TYR A 164 6.33 15.02 20.59
N PRO A 165 7.24 14.87 21.57
CA PRO A 165 7.00 15.34 22.95
C PRO A 165 6.68 16.83 23.11
N ASP A 166 7.00 17.65 22.11
CA ASP A 166 6.71 19.09 22.09
C ASP A 166 5.31 19.42 21.52
N GLY A 167 4.50 18.42 21.19
CA GLY A 167 3.15 18.62 20.67
C GLY A 167 3.14 19.11 19.23
N LYS A 168 4.11 18.68 18.41
CA LYS A 168 4.10 18.93 16.97
C LYS A 168 4.24 17.63 16.19
N PHE A 169 3.67 17.61 14.98
CA PHE A 169 3.93 16.54 14.03
C PHE A 169 5.37 16.60 13.55
N GLN A 170 6.02 15.45 13.49
CA GLN A 170 7.37 15.31 12.99
C GLN A 170 7.46 14.15 12.00
N PRO A 171 8.28 14.32 10.94
CA PRO A 171 8.75 13.22 10.09
C PRO A 171 9.35 12.06 10.89
N LEU A 172 8.93 10.85 10.57
CA LEU A 172 9.41 9.61 11.18
C LEU A 172 10.33 8.85 10.22
N THR A 173 11.21 8.03 10.79
CA THR A 173 12.13 7.14 10.06
C THR A 173 11.63 5.71 10.23
N ASP A 174 10.49 5.40 9.63
CA ASP A 174 9.80 4.12 9.78
C ASP A 174 9.96 3.27 8.51
N ASP A 175 9.80 1.96 8.67
CA ASP A 175 9.95 1.00 7.59
C ASP A 175 8.56 0.52 7.12
N ILE A 176 8.20 0.92 5.91
CA ILE A 176 6.85 0.77 5.36
C ILE A 176 6.94 -0.07 4.09
N ALA A 177 6.15 -1.15 4.05
CA ALA A 177 5.87 -1.93 2.86
C ALA A 177 4.41 -1.81 2.47
N SER A 178 4.13 -1.87 1.17
CA SER A 178 2.77 -1.74 0.64
C SER A 178 2.54 -2.65 -0.55
N VAL A 179 1.26 -2.94 -0.81
CA VAL A 179 0.79 -3.46 -2.10
C VAL A 179 -0.35 -2.58 -2.57
N ALA A 180 -0.15 -1.92 -3.70
CA ALA A 180 -1.18 -1.18 -4.42
C ALA A 180 -2.00 -2.13 -5.31
N TYR A 181 -3.31 -1.92 -5.40
CA TYR A 181 -4.22 -2.67 -6.27
C TYR A 181 -4.99 -1.71 -7.17
N TRP A 182 -4.99 -1.93 -8.48
CA TRP A 182 -5.74 -1.11 -9.44
C TRP A 182 -6.14 -1.88 -10.68
N TYR A 183 -7.05 -1.31 -11.45
CA TYR A 183 -7.36 -1.75 -12.80
C TYR A 183 -7.00 -0.66 -13.80
N GLN A 184 -6.43 -1.03 -14.95
CA GLN A 184 -6.22 -0.10 -16.06
C GLN A 184 -6.33 -0.78 -17.42
N THR A 185 -6.55 0.01 -18.46
CA THR A 185 -6.45 -0.47 -19.85
C THR A 185 -4.99 -0.65 -20.25
N GLU A 186 -4.75 -1.59 -21.17
CA GLU A 186 -3.44 -1.76 -21.81
C GLU A 186 -3.16 -0.67 -22.86
N PRO A 187 -1.88 -0.36 -23.14
CA PRO A 187 -0.68 -0.90 -22.47
C PRO A 187 -0.46 -0.29 -21.08
N HIS A 188 0.04 -1.09 -20.14
CA HIS A 188 0.55 -0.61 -18.87
C HIS A 188 2.07 -0.35 -18.90
N ALA A 189 2.55 0.52 -18.00
CA ALA A 189 3.98 0.72 -17.81
C ALA A 189 4.63 -0.54 -17.20
N PRO A 190 5.89 -0.89 -17.55
CA PRO A 190 6.55 -2.05 -16.98
C PRO A 190 6.65 -1.95 -15.45
N PHE A 191 6.50 -3.08 -14.77
CA PHE A 191 6.68 -3.15 -13.33
C PHE A 191 8.17 -2.94 -12.97
N PRO A 192 8.46 -2.24 -11.85
CA PRO A 192 9.82 -2.22 -11.33
C PRO A 192 10.26 -3.63 -10.92
N PRO A 193 11.56 -3.94 -10.98
CA PRO A 193 12.06 -5.21 -10.49
C PRO A 193 11.77 -5.36 -9.00
N ILE A 194 11.43 -6.58 -8.57
CA ILE A 194 11.28 -6.85 -7.14
C ILE A 194 12.66 -6.75 -6.47
N PRO A 195 12.80 -6.01 -5.35
CA PRO A 195 14.07 -5.94 -4.64
C PRO A 195 14.57 -7.32 -4.19
N PRO A 196 15.90 -7.51 -4.07
CA PRO A 196 16.47 -8.77 -3.59
C PRO A 196 16.02 -9.04 -2.15
N LEU A 197 16.05 -10.32 -1.73
CA LEU A 197 15.52 -10.76 -0.43
C LEU A 197 16.03 -9.93 0.76
N ARG A 198 17.32 -9.58 0.78
CA ARG A 198 17.95 -8.78 1.86
C ARG A 198 17.30 -7.40 2.04
N GLU A 199 16.77 -6.81 0.97
CA GLU A 199 16.09 -5.51 0.98
C GLU A 199 14.59 -5.65 1.30
N ARG A 200 14.08 -6.88 1.27
CA ARG A 200 12.70 -7.24 1.64
C ARG A 200 12.59 -7.91 3.01
N TRP A 201 13.70 -8.11 3.72
CA TRP A 201 13.72 -8.72 5.05
C TRP A 201 13.16 -7.78 6.10
N SER A 202 12.14 -8.18 6.87
CA SER A 202 11.61 -7.36 7.97
C SER A 202 12.73 -7.06 8.95
N ARG A 203 12.91 -5.79 9.30
CA ARG A 203 13.87 -5.39 10.34
C ARG A 203 13.31 -5.73 11.71
#